data_AF-A0A7C7AGM2-F1
#
_entry.id   AF-A0A7C7AGM2-F1
#
_cell.length_a   1.000
_cell.length_b   1.000
_cell.length_c   1.000
_cell.angle_alpha   90.00
_cell.angle_beta   90.00
_cell.angle_gamma   90.00
#
_symmetry.space_group_name_H-M   'P 1'
#
loop_
_entity.id
_entity.type
_entity.pdbx_description
1 polymer ?
#
loop_
_entity_poly.entity_id
_entity_poly.type
_entity_poly.pdbx_seq_one_letter_code
_entity_poly.pdbx_strand_id
1 'polypeptide(L)'
;MDTKWRNYSHSIVTKIITFVMVITCFTGVITSLLNIALLENNDIKMAFQESYFHSVGYMSETDMILRDLKMLTEQYKSEEHILNGGSISEDEMRNTELELFYDFQNNSKDYNPNLSEEENYDLFKEVYADKISKAKEKMIKEELRQYHLLLKRIENYKGILYYISDGTNIYKNTTNISKEYFKSHPSYMIFENYEQEVYPVAIFNNRYYYWIASMIDQAGIDDHVMYIAFTEDFINPRIEQWKSDKVIAANSLYRLGGFLLGLIVSFLYLIWIIGRRSFRDQEVHLNVVDKLYNDINFGLCLGLIMLWFLLLDGWDIRNYPMAIIPITVPIATAGLILVLSLIKHFKNRTFIKHSLVFRILYSICQFIKKVYDSGSLGLKVVLLVIGYPILVGITIFIFPVTIGAAAWLALKKIKEFNAIKEGVEIIKNGDIQHTIEIDSKGEFKSLADNINSITDGLKNAVENELKSERLKTELITNVSHDLKTPLTSIINYVDLLKKE
;
A
#
# COMPACT_ATOMS: atom_id res chain seq x y z
N MET A 1 -36.49 -21.04 37.48
CA MET A 1 -37.12 -21.88 36.43
C MET A 1 -36.04 -22.21 35.41
N ASP A 2 -35.29 -23.28 35.64
CA ASP A 2 -34.24 -23.76 34.72
C ASP A 2 -34.91 -24.52 33.57
N THR A 3 -35.11 -23.86 32.44
CA THR A 3 -35.64 -24.48 31.23
C THR A 3 -34.61 -25.45 30.64
N LYS A 4 -35.02 -26.70 30.37
CA LYS A 4 -34.20 -27.81 29.80
C LYS A 4 -33.25 -27.40 28.65
N TRP A 5 -33.59 -26.34 27.90
CA TRP A 5 -32.75 -25.72 26.87
C TRP A 5 -31.33 -25.32 27.31
N ARG A 6 -31.10 -24.92 28.58
CA ARG A 6 -29.75 -24.55 29.07
C ARG A 6 -28.76 -25.72 29.13
N ASN A 7 -29.26 -26.95 29.30
CA ASN A 7 -28.40 -28.14 29.39
C ASN A 7 -27.98 -28.66 28.00
N TYR A 8 -28.78 -28.38 26.96
CA TYR A 8 -28.48 -28.82 25.58
C TYR A 8 -27.48 -27.92 24.86
N SER A 9 -27.40 -26.63 25.19
CA SER A 9 -26.53 -25.70 24.46
C SER A 9 -25.03 -26.02 24.60
N HIS A 10 -24.60 -26.52 25.75
CA HIS A 10 -23.20 -26.89 26.00
C HIS A 10 -22.87 -28.37 25.67
N SER A 11 -23.85 -29.15 25.20
CA SER A 11 -23.64 -30.54 24.80
C SER A 11 -22.60 -30.64 23.68
N ILE A 12 -21.74 -31.66 23.75
CA ILE A 12 -20.75 -31.97 22.72
C ILE A 12 -21.44 -32.18 21.36
N VAL A 13 -22.61 -32.82 21.36
CA VAL A 13 -23.40 -33.06 20.15
C VAL A 13 -23.81 -31.74 19.49
N THR A 14 -24.32 -30.77 20.26
CA THR A 14 -24.72 -29.46 19.73
C THR A 14 -23.52 -28.66 19.20
N LYS A 15 -22.35 -28.77 19.84
CA LYS A 15 -21.10 -28.17 19.36
C LYS A 15 -20.68 -28.78 18.01
N ILE A 16 -20.76 -30.10 17.86
CA ILE A 16 -20.45 -30.80 16.60
C ILE A 16 -21.44 -30.40 15.50
N ILE A 17 -22.75 -30.40 15.79
CA ILE A 17 -23.78 -30.00 14.82
C ILE A 17 -23.54 -28.56 14.36
N THR A 18 -23.27 -27.64 15.28
CA THR A 18 -23.03 -26.24 14.93
C THR A 18 -21.72 -26.07 14.14
N PHE A 19 -20.68 -26.85 14.47
CA PHE A 19 -19.44 -26.88 13.71
C PHE A 19 -19.68 -27.31 12.26
N VAL A 20 -20.40 -28.42 12.05
CA VAL A 20 -20.78 -28.88 10.70
C VAL A 20 -21.62 -27.82 9.99
N MET A 21 -22.55 -27.16 10.69
CA MET A 21 -23.36 -26.09 10.14
C MET A 21 -22.52 -24.90 9.65
N VAL A 22 -21.49 -24.48 10.39
CA VAL A 22 -20.56 -23.43 9.94
C VAL A 22 -19.85 -23.86 8.66
N ILE A 23 -19.35 -25.09 8.58
CA ILE A 23 -18.66 -25.60 7.38
C ILE A 23 -19.61 -25.66 6.19
N THR A 24 -20.81 -26.21 6.36
CA THR A 24 -21.82 -26.27 5.30
C THR A 24 -22.22 -24.88 4.82
N CYS A 25 -22.45 -23.93 5.73
CA CYS A 25 -22.76 -22.56 5.35
C CYS A 25 -21.58 -21.89 4.64
N PHE A 26 -20.35 -22.08 5.13
CA PHE A 26 -19.15 -21.51 4.52
C PHE A 26 -18.95 -22.02 3.10
N THR A 27 -19.01 -23.34 2.90
CA THR A 27 -18.94 -23.94 1.56
C THR A 27 -20.09 -23.45 0.68
N GLY A 28 -21.31 -23.36 1.20
CA GLY A 28 -22.46 -22.82 0.48
C GLY A 28 -22.30 -21.37 0.04
N VAL A 29 -21.69 -20.51 0.87
CA VAL A 29 -21.33 -19.13 0.52
C VAL A 29 -20.36 -19.13 -0.66
N ILE A 30 -19.26 -19.87 -0.58
CA ILE A 30 -18.25 -19.92 -1.65
C ILE A 30 -18.86 -20.45 -2.95
N THR A 31 -19.62 -21.55 -2.91
CA THR A 31 -20.29 -22.10 -4.10
C THR A 31 -21.29 -21.11 -4.70
N SER A 32 -22.02 -20.36 -3.88
CA SER A 32 -22.96 -19.35 -4.37
C SER A 32 -22.23 -18.17 -5.03
N LEU A 33 -21.10 -17.74 -4.47
CA LEU A 33 -20.25 -16.70 -5.07
C LEU A 33 -19.64 -17.16 -6.41
N LEU A 34 -19.17 -18.41 -6.51
CA LEU A 34 -18.68 -18.93 -7.79
C LEU A 34 -19.79 -19.02 -8.84
N ASN A 35 -20.98 -19.54 -8.48
CA ASN A 35 -22.09 -19.60 -9.43
C ASN A 35 -22.48 -18.21 -9.97
N ILE A 36 -22.34 -17.18 -9.15
CA ILE A 36 -22.51 -15.78 -9.57
C ILE A 36 -21.38 -15.34 -10.51
N ALA A 37 -20.13 -15.64 -10.16
CA ALA A 37 -18.95 -15.26 -10.96
C ALA A 37 -18.89 -15.98 -12.32
N LEU A 38 -19.51 -17.15 -12.43
CA LEU A 38 -19.64 -17.95 -13.65
C LEU A 38 -20.76 -17.48 -14.60
N LEU A 39 -21.59 -16.51 -14.20
CA LEU A 39 -22.59 -15.94 -15.10
C LEU A 39 -21.88 -15.20 -16.25
N GLU A 40 -22.38 -15.38 -17.47
CA GLU A 40 -21.75 -14.98 -18.74
C GLU A 40 -21.29 -13.51 -18.78
N ASN A 41 -21.94 -12.63 -18.00
CA ASN A 41 -21.62 -11.20 -17.90
C ASN A 41 -21.12 -10.73 -16.53
N ASN A 42 -20.93 -11.64 -15.56
CA ASN A 42 -20.59 -11.34 -14.16
C ASN A 42 -21.50 -10.26 -13.52
N ASP A 43 -22.71 -10.06 -14.07
CA ASP A 43 -23.59 -8.96 -13.69
C ASP A 43 -24.64 -9.42 -12.69
N ILE A 44 -24.28 -9.39 -11.40
CA ILE A 44 -25.21 -9.66 -10.30
C ILE A 44 -26.46 -8.77 -10.37
N LYS A 45 -26.34 -7.56 -10.96
CA LYS A 45 -27.46 -6.62 -11.06
C LYS A 45 -28.57 -7.14 -11.95
N MET A 46 -28.29 -8.13 -12.78
CA MET A 46 -29.28 -8.83 -13.60
C MET A 46 -30.43 -9.42 -12.79
N ALA A 47 -30.19 -9.83 -11.54
CA ALA A 47 -31.24 -10.29 -10.64
C ALA A 47 -32.32 -9.21 -10.36
N PHE A 48 -31.94 -7.92 -10.46
CA PHE A 48 -32.78 -6.77 -10.16
C PHE A 48 -33.26 -6.01 -11.42
N GLN A 49 -32.79 -6.39 -12.61
CA GLN A 49 -33.18 -5.74 -13.87
C GLN A 49 -34.59 -6.15 -14.28
N GLU A 50 -35.40 -5.21 -14.75
CA GLU A 50 -36.81 -5.46 -15.09
C GLU A 50 -36.98 -6.16 -16.45
N SER A 51 -36.11 -5.88 -17.42
CA SER A 51 -36.18 -6.46 -18.76
C SER A 51 -34.80 -6.71 -19.36
N TYR A 52 -34.74 -7.57 -20.38
CA TYR A 52 -33.54 -7.85 -21.16
C TYR A 52 -32.89 -6.58 -21.75
N PHE A 53 -33.69 -5.58 -22.13
CA PHE A 53 -33.21 -4.31 -22.69
C PHE A 53 -32.49 -3.42 -21.66
N HIS A 54 -32.69 -3.66 -20.36
CA HIS A 54 -31.89 -3.05 -19.29
C HIS A 54 -30.57 -3.78 -19.03
N SER A 55 -30.36 -4.94 -19.66
CA SER A 55 -29.17 -5.75 -19.42
C SER A 55 -27.92 -5.14 -20.03
N VAL A 56 -26.79 -5.41 -19.36
CA VAL A 56 -25.45 -5.07 -19.90
C VAL A 56 -25.20 -5.86 -21.18
N GLY A 57 -25.64 -7.11 -21.26
CA GLY A 57 -25.45 -7.97 -22.43
C GLY A 57 -26.08 -7.38 -23.69
N TYR A 58 -27.35 -6.93 -23.62
CA TYR A 58 -28.01 -6.26 -24.75
C TYR A 58 -27.22 -5.03 -25.20
N MET A 59 -26.82 -4.18 -24.26
CA MET A 59 -26.15 -2.93 -24.60
C MET A 59 -24.75 -3.16 -25.17
N SER A 60 -23.98 -4.10 -24.60
CA SER A 60 -22.64 -4.45 -25.07
C SER A 60 -22.66 -5.03 -26.48
N GLU A 61 -23.62 -5.92 -26.77
CA GLU A 61 -23.75 -6.51 -28.09
C GLU A 61 -24.16 -5.44 -29.12
N THR A 62 -25.14 -4.60 -28.77
CA THR A 62 -25.59 -3.49 -29.61
C THR A 62 -24.45 -2.51 -29.90
N ASP A 63 -23.71 -2.06 -28.87
CA ASP A 63 -22.58 -1.15 -29.02
C ASP A 63 -21.51 -1.74 -29.96
N MET A 64 -21.22 -3.03 -29.84
CA MET A 64 -20.26 -3.70 -30.73
C MET A 64 -20.73 -3.68 -32.20
N ILE A 65 -22.00 -4.02 -32.44
CA ILE A 65 -22.58 -4.00 -33.80
C ILE A 65 -22.55 -2.58 -34.39
N LEU A 66 -22.94 -1.58 -33.61
CA LEU A 66 -22.94 -0.19 -34.07
C LEU A 66 -21.53 0.32 -34.35
N ARG A 67 -20.53 -0.05 -33.54
CA ARG A 67 -19.11 0.28 -33.78
C ARG A 67 -18.62 -0.32 -35.08
N ASP A 68 -18.94 -1.59 -35.32
CA ASP A 68 -18.53 -2.27 -36.55
C ASP A 68 -19.12 -1.60 -37.78
N LEU A 69 -20.41 -1.28 -37.73
CA LEU A 69 -21.10 -0.61 -38.83
C LEU A 69 -20.57 0.82 -39.06
N LYS A 70 -20.23 1.55 -37.98
CA LYS A 70 -19.61 2.87 -38.07
C LYS A 70 -18.22 2.78 -38.72
N MET A 71 -17.37 1.84 -38.29
CA MET A 71 -16.05 1.64 -38.90
C MET A 71 -16.14 1.29 -40.38
N LEU A 72 -17.10 0.43 -40.77
CA LEU A 72 -17.34 0.12 -42.17
C LEU A 72 -17.77 1.34 -42.99
N THR A 73 -18.64 2.18 -42.43
CA THR A 73 -19.20 3.32 -43.18
C THR A 73 -18.24 4.51 -43.21
N GLU A 74 -17.64 4.89 -42.09
CA GLU A 74 -16.88 6.15 -41.98
C GLU A 74 -15.38 5.99 -42.22
N GLN A 75 -14.77 4.92 -41.71
CA GLN A 75 -13.33 4.70 -41.80
C GLN A 75 -12.95 3.94 -43.08
N TYR A 76 -13.58 2.79 -43.31
CA TYR A 76 -13.20 1.90 -44.40
C TYR A 76 -13.88 2.22 -45.73
N LYS A 77 -15.18 2.59 -45.71
CA LYS A 77 -16.02 3.01 -46.85
C LYS A 77 -16.22 2.01 -47.98
N SER A 78 -15.14 1.46 -48.53
CA SER A 78 -15.15 0.41 -49.56
C SER A 78 -13.78 -0.27 -49.65
N GLU A 79 -13.74 -1.47 -50.23
CA GLU A 79 -12.47 -2.17 -50.47
C GLU A 79 -11.53 -1.34 -51.38
N GLU A 80 -12.10 -0.65 -52.38
CA GLU A 80 -11.35 0.25 -53.27
C GLU A 80 -10.75 1.44 -52.51
N HIS A 81 -11.50 2.02 -51.56
CA HIS A 81 -11.01 3.12 -50.73
C HIS A 81 -9.78 2.70 -49.89
N ILE A 82 -9.81 1.49 -49.32
CA ILE A 82 -8.69 0.91 -48.56
C ILE A 82 -7.49 0.64 -49.47
N LEU A 83 -7.70 0.03 -50.64
CA LEU A 83 -6.63 -0.27 -51.60
C LEU A 83 -5.92 0.99 -52.09
N ASN A 84 -6.65 2.11 -52.20
CA ASN A 84 -6.09 3.42 -52.53
C ASN A 84 -5.40 4.10 -51.33
N GLY A 85 -5.43 3.49 -50.14
CA GLY A 85 -4.86 4.01 -48.90
C GLY A 85 -5.66 5.14 -48.27
N GLY A 86 -6.95 5.27 -48.61
CA GLY A 86 -7.81 6.36 -48.13
C GLY A 86 -8.28 6.20 -46.67
N SER A 87 -8.26 4.99 -46.13
CA SER A 87 -8.62 4.66 -44.75
C SER A 87 -7.50 4.92 -43.73
N ILE A 88 -6.26 5.04 -44.19
CA ILE A 88 -5.09 5.29 -43.34
C ILE A 88 -5.09 6.76 -42.93
N SER A 89 -5.15 7.03 -41.63
CA SER A 89 -5.11 8.41 -41.13
C SER A 89 -3.72 9.05 -41.35
N GLU A 90 -3.70 10.37 -41.51
CA GLU A 90 -2.43 11.11 -41.63
C GLU A 90 -1.53 10.91 -40.40
N ASP A 91 -2.13 10.80 -39.21
CA ASP A 91 -1.39 10.59 -37.97
C ASP A 91 -0.78 9.17 -37.89
N GLU A 92 -1.49 8.13 -38.34
CA GLU A 92 -0.94 6.77 -38.42
C GLU A 92 0.23 6.68 -39.40
N MET A 93 0.09 7.32 -40.56
CA MET A 93 1.18 7.41 -41.54
C MET A 93 2.38 8.16 -40.94
N ARG A 94 2.14 9.31 -40.31
CA ARG A 94 3.20 10.12 -39.68
C ARG A 94 3.93 9.35 -38.58
N ASN A 95 3.22 8.62 -37.72
CA ASN A 95 3.83 7.81 -36.67
C ASN A 95 4.72 6.69 -37.26
N THR A 96 4.24 6.01 -38.30
CA THR A 96 5.00 4.97 -39.01
C THR A 96 6.25 5.56 -39.66
N GLU A 97 6.15 6.75 -40.26
CA GLU A 97 7.29 7.45 -40.84
C GLU A 97 8.32 7.88 -39.79
N LEU A 98 7.87 8.38 -38.63
CA LEU A 98 8.77 8.72 -37.51
C LEU A 98 9.50 7.49 -36.98
N GLU A 99 8.82 6.35 -36.82
CA GLU A 99 9.47 5.10 -36.42
C GLU A 99 10.56 4.67 -37.41
N LEU A 100 10.27 4.77 -38.71
CA LEU A 100 11.26 4.49 -39.76
C LEU A 100 12.39 5.52 -39.81
N PHE A 101 12.13 6.78 -39.47
CA PHE A 101 13.15 7.80 -39.35
C PHE A 101 14.08 7.54 -38.17
N TYR A 102 13.53 7.13 -37.01
CA TYR A 102 14.36 6.68 -35.89
C TYR A 102 15.19 5.43 -36.23
N ASP A 103 14.66 4.49 -37.01
CA ASP A 103 15.45 3.36 -37.54
C ASP A 103 16.60 3.87 -38.43
N PHE A 104 16.31 4.82 -39.32
CA PHE A 104 17.32 5.44 -40.18
C PHE A 104 18.45 6.09 -39.38
N GLN A 105 18.12 6.89 -38.36
CA GLN A 105 19.10 7.56 -37.50
C GLN A 105 20.05 6.59 -36.78
N ASN A 106 19.53 5.46 -36.32
CA ASN A 106 20.30 4.52 -35.49
C ASN A 106 21.03 3.44 -36.30
N ASN A 107 20.47 3.04 -37.44
CA ASN A 107 20.90 1.83 -38.14
C ASN A 107 21.33 2.07 -39.60
N SER A 108 21.03 3.23 -40.21
CA SER A 108 21.45 3.52 -41.58
C SER A 108 22.89 3.98 -41.65
N LYS A 109 23.63 3.51 -42.66
CA LYS A 109 24.99 4.00 -42.95
C LYS A 109 24.99 5.37 -43.62
N ASP A 110 23.84 5.76 -44.19
CA ASP A 110 23.65 7.01 -44.91
C ASP A 110 23.25 8.16 -43.98
N TYR A 111 22.98 7.89 -42.69
CA TYR A 111 22.73 8.93 -41.70
C TYR A 111 24.00 9.75 -41.42
N ASN A 112 23.89 11.07 -41.47
CA ASN A 112 25.02 11.98 -41.28
C ASN A 112 24.78 12.91 -40.08
N PRO A 113 25.53 12.75 -38.97
CA PRO A 113 25.35 13.58 -37.78
C PRO A 113 25.80 15.04 -37.97
N ASN A 114 26.44 15.38 -39.09
CA ASN A 114 26.83 16.75 -39.42
C ASN A 114 25.78 17.52 -40.23
N LEU A 115 24.74 16.84 -40.73
CA LEU A 115 23.59 17.48 -41.38
C LEU A 115 22.53 17.88 -40.34
N SER A 116 21.72 18.88 -40.67
CA SER A 116 20.53 19.21 -39.88
C SER A 116 19.51 18.06 -39.88
N GLU A 117 18.56 18.10 -38.95
CA GLU A 117 17.51 17.09 -38.87
C GLU A 117 16.60 17.09 -40.11
N GLU A 118 16.31 18.27 -40.66
CA GLU A 118 15.52 18.44 -41.88
C GLU A 118 16.24 17.85 -43.11
N GLU A 119 17.54 18.11 -43.26
CA GLU A 119 18.36 17.53 -44.33
C GLU A 119 18.49 16.00 -44.21
N ASN A 120 18.62 15.48 -42.99
CA ASN A 120 18.62 14.03 -42.75
C ASN A 120 17.24 13.42 -43.01
N TYR A 121 16.15 14.16 -42.77
CA TYR A 121 14.78 13.70 -43.04
C TYR A 121 14.50 13.62 -44.54
N ASP A 122 14.96 14.59 -45.32
CA ASP A 122 14.87 14.55 -46.79
C ASP A 122 15.68 13.37 -47.36
N LEU A 123 16.89 13.15 -46.86
CA LEU A 123 17.71 11.99 -47.24
C LEU A 123 17.04 10.66 -46.83
N PHE A 124 16.39 10.61 -45.66
CA PHE A 124 15.59 9.47 -45.23
C PHE A 124 14.46 9.18 -46.22
N LYS A 125 13.71 10.19 -46.68
CA LYS A 125 12.61 10.00 -47.63
C LYS A 125 13.09 9.38 -48.93
N GLU A 126 14.30 9.69 -49.38
CA GLU A 126 14.91 9.10 -50.57
C GLU A 126 15.43 7.68 -50.31
N VAL A 127 16.29 7.50 -49.30
CA VAL A 127 16.96 6.21 -49.04
C VAL A 127 15.98 5.14 -48.53
N TYR A 128 14.98 5.53 -47.74
CA TYR A 128 13.97 4.62 -47.19
C TYR A 128 12.66 4.61 -47.98
N ALA A 129 12.61 5.21 -49.18
CA ALA A 129 11.40 5.22 -50.03
C ALA A 129 10.75 3.83 -50.17
N ASP A 130 11.55 2.79 -50.44
CA ASP A 130 11.08 1.41 -50.55
C ASP A 130 10.54 0.86 -49.21
N LYS A 131 11.17 1.20 -48.08
CA LYS A 131 10.72 0.77 -46.75
C LYS A 131 9.41 1.46 -46.37
N ILE A 132 9.28 2.75 -46.66
CA ILE A 132 8.06 3.54 -46.44
C ILE A 132 6.92 3.00 -47.30
N SER A 133 7.18 2.72 -48.59
CA SER A 133 6.20 2.13 -49.48
C SER A 133 5.73 0.75 -48.99
N LYS A 134 6.67 -0.14 -48.62
CA LYS A 134 6.35 -1.46 -48.04
C LYS A 134 5.58 -1.36 -46.73
N ALA A 135 5.88 -0.37 -45.90
CA ALA A 135 5.13 -0.12 -44.66
C ALA A 135 3.68 0.28 -44.98
N LYS A 136 3.47 1.18 -45.93
CA LYS A 136 2.13 1.56 -46.42
C LYS A 136 1.37 0.36 -47.01
N GLU A 137 2.00 -0.44 -47.87
CA GLU A 137 1.39 -1.67 -48.41
C GLU A 137 0.99 -2.66 -47.31
N LYS A 138 1.82 -2.80 -46.27
CA LYS A 138 1.53 -3.64 -45.10
C LYS A 138 0.32 -3.11 -44.32
N MET A 139 0.22 -1.80 -44.12
CA MET A 139 -0.93 -1.16 -43.47
C MET A 139 -2.21 -1.41 -44.27
N ILE A 140 -2.20 -1.15 -45.58
CA ILE A 140 -3.34 -1.42 -46.48
C ILE A 140 -3.79 -2.88 -46.37
N LYS A 141 -2.84 -3.83 -46.38
CA LYS A 141 -3.16 -5.26 -46.25
C LYS A 141 -3.78 -5.61 -44.90
N GLU A 142 -3.33 -4.98 -43.83
CA GLU A 142 -3.88 -5.20 -42.49
C GLU A 142 -5.28 -4.60 -42.36
N GLU A 143 -5.51 -3.39 -42.85
CA GLU A 143 -6.84 -2.77 -42.90
C GLU A 143 -7.82 -3.58 -43.74
N LEU A 144 -7.40 -4.08 -44.90
CA LEU A 144 -8.22 -4.94 -45.76
C LEU A 144 -8.57 -6.27 -45.06
N ARG A 145 -7.65 -6.79 -44.24
CA ARG A 145 -7.92 -7.96 -43.39
C ARG A 145 -8.97 -7.62 -42.33
N GLN A 146 -8.83 -6.50 -41.63
CA GLN A 146 -9.79 -6.07 -40.61
C GLN A 146 -11.18 -5.81 -41.21
N TYR A 147 -11.23 -5.14 -42.36
CA TYR A 147 -12.46 -4.90 -43.12
C TYR A 147 -13.23 -6.21 -43.42
N HIS A 148 -12.54 -7.22 -43.94
CA HIS A 148 -13.16 -8.54 -44.19
C HIS A 148 -13.60 -9.26 -42.91
N LEU A 149 -12.86 -9.10 -41.80
CA LEU A 149 -13.25 -9.66 -40.51
C LEU A 149 -14.51 -8.97 -39.96
N LEU A 150 -14.64 -7.65 -40.11
CA LEU A 150 -15.81 -6.87 -39.73
C LEU A 150 -17.04 -7.28 -40.53
N LEU A 151 -16.92 -7.37 -41.86
CA LEU A 151 -18.00 -7.84 -42.73
C LEU A 151 -18.50 -9.22 -42.32
N LYS A 152 -17.58 -10.17 -42.14
CA LYS A 152 -17.92 -11.53 -41.70
C LYS A 152 -18.58 -11.54 -40.32
N ARG A 153 -18.13 -10.69 -39.39
CA ARG A 153 -18.71 -10.58 -38.05
C ARG A 153 -20.15 -10.08 -38.09
N ILE A 154 -20.41 -9.04 -38.90
CA ILE A 154 -21.75 -8.50 -39.10
C ILE A 154 -22.67 -9.53 -39.79
N GLU A 155 -22.19 -10.24 -40.81
CA GLU A 155 -22.94 -11.30 -41.49
C GLU A 155 -23.31 -12.47 -40.56
N ASN A 156 -22.48 -12.77 -39.57
CA ASN A 156 -22.75 -13.82 -38.59
C ASN A 156 -23.92 -13.49 -37.65
N TYR A 157 -24.28 -12.21 -37.50
CA TYR A 157 -25.43 -11.81 -36.72
C TYR A 157 -26.73 -12.06 -37.47
N LYS A 158 -27.32 -13.24 -37.23
CA LYS A 158 -28.65 -13.56 -37.76
C LYS A 158 -29.73 -12.70 -37.10
N GLY A 159 -30.61 -12.12 -37.91
CA GLY A 159 -31.79 -11.40 -37.44
C GLY A 159 -31.55 -9.93 -37.08
N ILE A 160 -30.44 -9.32 -37.53
CA ILE A 160 -30.24 -7.87 -37.48
C ILE A 160 -30.61 -7.27 -38.82
N LEU A 161 -31.26 -6.12 -38.80
CA LEU A 161 -31.53 -5.28 -39.97
C LEU A 161 -30.85 -3.94 -39.76
N TYR A 162 -30.12 -3.46 -40.75
CA TYR A 162 -29.46 -2.16 -40.69
C TYR A 162 -29.50 -1.42 -42.02
N TYR A 163 -29.54 -0.10 -41.92
CA TYR A 163 -29.35 0.85 -43.00
C TYR A 163 -28.55 2.03 -42.46
N ILE A 164 -27.34 2.23 -42.95
CA ILE A 164 -26.47 3.32 -42.57
C ILE A 164 -25.99 4.06 -43.81
N SER A 165 -25.97 5.39 -43.72
CA SER A 165 -25.42 6.26 -44.74
C SER A 165 -24.70 7.45 -44.12
N ASP A 166 -23.59 7.85 -44.73
CA ASP A 166 -22.85 9.10 -44.45
C ASP A 166 -23.11 10.18 -45.50
N GLY A 167 -24.22 10.05 -46.26
CA GLY A 167 -24.53 10.88 -47.43
C GLY A 167 -23.88 10.42 -48.75
N THR A 168 -22.78 9.65 -48.69
CA THR A 168 -22.05 9.19 -49.89
C THR A 168 -21.98 7.66 -50.01
N ASN A 169 -21.62 6.99 -48.92
CA ASN A 169 -21.54 5.55 -48.77
C ASN A 169 -22.83 5.05 -48.11
N ILE A 170 -23.29 3.87 -48.54
CA ILE A 170 -24.49 3.24 -48.02
C ILE A 170 -24.17 1.79 -47.69
N TYR A 171 -24.38 1.40 -46.43
CA TYR A 171 -24.29 0.03 -45.96
C TYR A 171 -25.67 -0.45 -45.49
N LYS A 172 -26.17 -1.52 -46.09
CA LYS A 172 -27.48 -2.09 -45.76
C LYS A 172 -27.54 -3.58 -46.01
N ASN A 173 -28.38 -4.29 -45.24
CA ASN A 173 -28.69 -5.70 -45.45
C ASN A 173 -30.18 -5.97 -45.74
N THR A 174 -30.98 -4.91 -45.90
CA THR A 174 -32.41 -4.97 -46.23
C THR A 174 -32.71 -4.23 -47.53
N THR A 175 -33.71 -4.71 -48.26
CA THR A 175 -34.25 -4.03 -49.44
C THR A 175 -35.20 -2.89 -49.08
N ASN A 176 -35.92 -3.01 -47.96
CA ASN A 176 -36.82 -1.97 -47.45
C ASN A 176 -36.08 -1.07 -46.47
N ILE A 177 -35.92 0.20 -46.83
CA ILE A 177 -35.20 1.23 -46.06
C ILE A 177 -36.15 2.23 -45.36
N SER A 178 -37.47 2.00 -45.42
CA SER A 178 -38.44 2.90 -44.76
C SER A 178 -38.31 2.83 -43.24
N LYS A 179 -38.42 3.99 -42.57
CA LYS A 179 -38.42 4.05 -41.10
C LYS A 179 -39.49 3.14 -40.50
N GLU A 180 -40.68 3.11 -41.09
CA GLU A 180 -41.82 2.29 -40.66
C GLU A 180 -41.48 0.81 -40.67
N TYR A 181 -40.66 0.35 -41.62
CA TYR A 181 -40.21 -1.04 -41.65
C TYR A 181 -39.32 -1.38 -40.44
N PHE A 182 -38.36 -0.53 -40.11
CA PHE A 182 -37.54 -0.72 -38.90
C PHE A 182 -38.39 -0.63 -37.62
N LYS A 183 -39.35 0.30 -37.57
CA LYS A 183 -40.28 0.45 -36.44
C LYS A 183 -41.22 -0.74 -36.25
N SER A 184 -41.40 -1.59 -37.26
CA SER A 184 -42.26 -2.78 -37.15
C SER A 184 -41.63 -3.94 -36.37
N HIS A 185 -40.34 -3.83 -36.01
CA HIS A 185 -39.58 -4.87 -35.32
C HIS A 185 -39.58 -4.67 -33.79
N PRO A 186 -39.35 -5.74 -33.00
CA PRO A 186 -39.50 -5.70 -31.55
C PRO A 186 -38.48 -4.80 -30.83
N SER A 187 -37.35 -4.49 -31.47
CA SER A 187 -36.38 -3.50 -30.98
C SER A 187 -35.77 -2.76 -32.15
N TYR A 188 -35.65 -1.44 -32.04
CA TYR A 188 -35.03 -0.59 -33.05
C TYR A 188 -34.36 0.64 -32.45
N MET A 189 -33.39 1.17 -33.18
CA MET A 189 -32.82 2.50 -32.96
C MET A 189 -32.71 3.20 -34.30
N ILE A 190 -33.25 4.40 -34.36
CA ILE A 190 -33.25 5.26 -35.53
C ILE A 190 -32.58 6.55 -35.11
N PHE A 191 -31.51 6.87 -35.82
CA PHE A 191 -30.77 8.12 -35.69
C PHE A 191 -30.77 8.79 -37.05
N GLU A 192 -31.39 9.97 -37.12
CA GLU A 192 -31.42 10.76 -38.33
C GLU A 192 -31.36 12.24 -37.96
N ASN A 193 -30.37 12.96 -38.49
CA ASN A 193 -30.10 14.35 -38.13
C ASN A 193 -29.89 14.50 -36.61
N TYR A 194 -30.79 15.21 -35.93
CA TYR A 194 -30.80 15.41 -34.47
C TYR A 194 -31.89 14.58 -33.78
N GLU A 195 -32.69 13.81 -34.53
CA GLU A 195 -33.77 13.00 -34.00
C GLU A 195 -33.29 11.59 -33.71
N GLN A 196 -33.60 11.13 -32.49
CA GLN A 196 -33.30 9.78 -32.02
C GLN A 196 -34.60 9.12 -31.57
N GLU A 197 -34.97 8.06 -32.26
CA GLU A 197 -36.13 7.23 -31.92
C GLU A 197 -35.66 5.83 -31.53
N VAL A 198 -35.89 5.46 -30.28
CA VAL A 198 -35.46 4.16 -29.75
C VAL A 198 -36.63 3.44 -29.11
N TYR A 199 -36.77 2.16 -29.46
CA TYR A 199 -37.77 1.28 -28.87
C TYR A 199 -37.16 -0.09 -28.57
N PRO A 200 -37.52 -0.72 -27.44
CA PRO A 200 -38.38 -0.19 -26.38
C PRO A 200 -37.72 0.90 -25.53
N VAL A 201 -38.56 1.72 -24.86
CA VAL A 201 -38.13 2.84 -23.98
C VAL A 201 -37.13 2.40 -22.91
N ALA A 202 -37.17 1.12 -22.50
CA ALA A 202 -36.19 0.50 -21.61
C ALA A 202 -34.73 0.66 -22.08
N ILE A 203 -34.48 0.73 -23.39
CA ILE A 203 -33.15 0.96 -23.95
C ILE A 203 -32.69 2.38 -23.64
N PHE A 204 -33.54 3.37 -23.91
CA PHE A 204 -33.23 4.77 -23.65
C PHE A 204 -32.95 5.04 -22.17
N ASN A 205 -33.70 4.38 -21.28
CA ASN A 205 -33.52 4.48 -19.83
C ASN A 205 -32.31 3.67 -19.30
N ASN A 206 -31.63 2.90 -20.14
CA ASN A 206 -30.47 2.14 -19.73
C ASN A 206 -29.28 3.09 -19.50
N ARG A 207 -28.61 2.96 -18.34
CA ARG A 207 -27.46 3.79 -17.95
C ARG A 207 -26.30 3.79 -18.96
N TYR A 208 -26.23 2.79 -19.82
CA TYR A 208 -25.18 2.65 -20.82
C TYR A 208 -25.56 3.23 -22.19
N TYR A 209 -26.81 3.65 -22.38
CA TYR A 209 -27.29 4.20 -23.65
C TYR A 209 -26.53 5.46 -24.07
N TYR A 210 -26.08 6.28 -23.10
CA TYR A 210 -25.27 7.46 -23.37
C TYR A 210 -24.03 7.17 -24.23
N TRP A 211 -23.38 6.00 -24.05
CA TRP A 211 -22.21 5.63 -24.85
C TRP A 211 -22.57 5.45 -26.33
N ILE A 212 -23.71 4.82 -26.61
CA ILE A 212 -24.23 4.66 -27.97
C ILE A 212 -24.63 6.02 -28.55
N ALA A 213 -25.40 6.82 -27.79
CA ALA A 213 -25.84 8.13 -28.25
C ALA A 213 -24.65 9.06 -28.56
N SER A 214 -23.68 9.14 -27.65
CA SER A 214 -22.49 10.00 -27.81
C SER A 214 -21.61 9.60 -29.00
N MET A 215 -21.57 8.31 -29.33
CA MET A 215 -20.83 7.83 -30.50
C MET A 215 -21.44 8.33 -31.81
N ILE A 216 -22.75 8.57 -31.82
CA ILE A 216 -23.51 9.01 -32.99
C ILE A 216 -23.49 10.54 -33.09
N ASP A 217 -23.61 11.25 -31.96
CA ASP A 217 -23.57 12.72 -31.91
C ASP A 217 -22.21 13.32 -32.36
N GLN A 218 -21.12 12.56 -32.25
CA GLN A 218 -19.78 13.02 -32.67
C GLN A 218 -19.55 12.99 -34.19
N ALA A 219 -20.47 12.43 -34.99
CA ALA A 219 -20.24 12.14 -36.41
C ALA A 219 -20.37 13.34 -37.37
N GLY A 220 -20.66 14.56 -36.91
CA GLY A 220 -20.76 15.73 -37.79
C GLY A 220 -22.05 15.70 -38.61
N ILE A 221 -23.05 16.42 -38.12
CA ILE A 221 -24.44 16.35 -38.58
C ILE A 221 -24.61 17.25 -39.79
N ASP A 222 -24.58 16.64 -40.97
CA ASP A 222 -25.54 16.81 -42.07
C ASP A 222 -25.37 15.55 -42.96
N ASP A 223 -26.47 14.86 -43.28
CA ASP A 223 -26.56 13.63 -44.12
C ASP A 223 -26.25 12.25 -43.49
N HIS A 224 -25.83 12.18 -42.22
CA HIS A 224 -25.67 10.88 -41.54
C HIS A 224 -27.01 10.29 -41.07
N VAL A 225 -27.30 9.06 -41.52
CA VAL A 225 -28.51 8.31 -41.19
C VAL A 225 -28.15 6.91 -40.72
N MET A 226 -28.66 6.47 -39.57
CA MET A 226 -28.43 5.14 -39.02
C MET A 226 -29.73 4.55 -38.49
N TYR A 227 -30.23 3.53 -39.18
CA TYR A 227 -31.36 2.71 -38.75
C TYR A 227 -30.86 1.31 -38.43
N ILE A 228 -31.19 0.82 -37.23
CA ILE A 228 -30.95 -0.56 -36.83
C ILE A 228 -32.24 -1.13 -36.22
N ALA A 229 -32.56 -2.37 -36.56
CA ALA A 229 -33.64 -3.12 -35.96
C ALA A 229 -33.20 -4.56 -35.67
N PHE A 230 -33.69 -5.10 -34.58
CA PHE A 230 -33.46 -6.47 -34.16
C PHE A 230 -34.76 -7.24 -34.31
N THR A 231 -34.74 -8.29 -35.11
CA THR A 231 -35.89 -9.16 -35.37
C THR A 231 -36.20 -10.05 -34.16
N GLU A 232 -37.38 -10.68 -34.19
CA GLU A 232 -37.76 -11.70 -33.20
C GLU A 232 -36.75 -12.86 -33.13
N ASP A 233 -36.20 -13.29 -34.26
CA ASP A 233 -35.18 -14.34 -34.33
C ASP A 233 -33.90 -13.97 -33.59
N PHE A 234 -33.56 -12.68 -33.55
CA PHE A 234 -32.42 -12.18 -32.78
C PHE A 234 -32.74 -12.05 -31.29
N ILE A 235 -33.90 -11.47 -30.97
CA ILE A 235 -34.24 -11.06 -29.60
C ILE A 235 -34.78 -12.22 -28.75
N ASN A 236 -35.66 -13.07 -29.29
CA ASN A 236 -36.35 -14.10 -28.50
C ASN A 236 -35.39 -15.08 -27.81
N PRO A 237 -34.39 -15.67 -28.49
CA PRO A 237 -33.45 -16.59 -27.84
C PRO A 237 -32.65 -15.91 -26.72
N ARG A 238 -32.28 -14.63 -26.91
CA ARG A 238 -31.54 -13.84 -25.92
C ARG A 238 -32.39 -13.49 -24.71
N ILE A 239 -33.68 -13.19 -24.91
CA ILE A 239 -34.63 -12.99 -23.81
C ILE A 239 -34.82 -14.28 -23.01
N GLU A 240 -34.94 -15.43 -23.66
CA GLU A 240 -35.08 -16.73 -22.99
C GLU A 240 -33.85 -17.07 -22.14
N GLN A 241 -32.66 -16.93 -22.74
CA GLN A 241 -31.39 -17.10 -22.04
C GLN A 241 -31.27 -16.15 -20.84
N TRP A 242 -31.56 -14.86 -21.06
CA TRP A 242 -31.53 -13.85 -20.00
C TRP A 242 -32.53 -14.17 -18.87
N LYS A 243 -33.73 -14.66 -19.17
CA LYS A 243 -34.70 -15.08 -18.14
C LYS A 243 -34.16 -16.24 -17.29
N SER A 244 -33.55 -17.24 -17.93
CA SER A 244 -32.92 -18.37 -17.24
C SER A 244 -31.82 -17.90 -16.30
N ASP A 245 -30.88 -17.11 -16.82
CA ASP A 245 -29.75 -16.59 -16.06
C ASP A 245 -30.20 -15.66 -14.92
N LYS A 246 -31.28 -14.90 -15.11
CA LYS A 246 -31.84 -14.02 -14.08
C LYS A 246 -32.38 -14.83 -12.91
N VAL A 247 -33.06 -15.94 -13.18
CA VAL A 247 -33.54 -16.87 -12.14
C VAL A 247 -32.36 -17.50 -11.40
N ILE A 248 -31.31 -17.90 -12.10
CA ILE A 248 -30.08 -18.44 -11.50
C ILE A 248 -29.41 -17.40 -10.59
N ALA A 249 -29.28 -16.16 -11.06
CA ALA A 249 -28.71 -15.05 -10.31
C ALA A 249 -29.52 -14.75 -9.04
N ALA A 250 -30.85 -14.60 -9.15
CA ALA A 250 -31.73 -14.35 -8.02
C ALA A 250 -31.68 -15.49 -6.99
N ASN A 251 -31.80 -16.75 -7.43
CA ASN A 251 -31.70 -17.91 -6.54
C ASN A 251 -30.33 -18.00 -5.87
N SER A 252 -29.25 -17.63 -6.56
CA SER A 252 -27.90 -17.64 -5.99
C SER A 252 -27.73 -16.52 -4.94
N LEU A 253 -28.36 -15.35 -5.13
CA LEU A 253 -28.42 -14.30 -4.12
C LEU A 253 -29.21 -14.71 -2.87
N TYR A 254 -30.39 -15.34 -3.04
CA TYR A 254 -31.16 -15.84 -1.88
C TYR A 254 -30.40 -16.92 -1.11
N ARG A 255 -29.77 -17.88 -1.83
CA ARG A 255 -28.92 -18.89 -1.21
C ARG A 255 -27.73 -18.27 -0.49
N LEU A 256 -27.05 -17.30 -1.11
CA LEU A 256 -25.94 -16.57 -0.51
C LEU A 256 -26.37 -15.89 0.79
N GLY A 257 -27.49 -15.15 0.78
CA GLY A 257 -28.03 -14.50 1.97
C GLY A 257 -28.38 -15.50 3.09
N GLY A 258 -29.03 -16.61 2.74
CA GLY A 258 -29.36 -17.68 3.69
C GLY A 258 -28.13 -18.33 4.32
N PHE A 259 -27.12 -18.67 3.50
CA PHE A 259 -25.87 -19.24 4.00
C PHE A 259 -25.05 -18.24 4.81
N LEU A 260 -24.99 -16.96 4.44
CA LEU A 260 -24.32 -15.93 5.22
C LEU A 260 -24.96 -15.76 6.60
N LEU A 261 -26.29 -15.69 6.66
CA LEU A 261 -27.00 -15.60 7.94
C LEU A 261 -26.76 -16.84 8.79
N GLY A 262 -26.87 -18.04 8.20
CA GLY A 262 -26.56 -19.30 8.86
C GLY A 262 -25.13 -19.36 9.38
N LEU A 263 -24.16 -18.92 8.58
CA LEU A 263 -22.74 -18.84 8.94
C LEU A 263 -22.54 -17.92 10.14
N ILE A 264 -23.10 -16.70 10.11
CA ILE A 264 -22.94 -15.72 11.19
C ILE A 264 -23.54 -16.26 12.49
N VAL A 265 -24.78 -16.74 12.45
CA VAL A 265 -25.49 -17.24 13.65
C VAL A 265 -24.75 -18.43 14.25
N SER A 266 -24.37 -19.41 13.44
CA SER A 266 -23.66 -20.62 13.90
C SER A 266 -22.25 -20.31 14.39
N PHE A 267 -21.53 -19.40 13.73
CA PHE A 267 -20.18 -19.00 14.13
C PHE A 267 -20.20 -18.20 15.44
N LEU A 268 -21.12 -17.26 15.60
CA LEU A 268 -21.30 -16.51 16.86
C LEU A 268 -21.65 -17.44 18.02
N TYR A 269 -22.49 -18.45 17.78
CA TYR A 269 -22.80 -19.47 18.77
C TYR A 269 -21.55 -20.27 19.19
N LEU A 270 -20.73 -20.70 18.22
CA LEU A 270 -19.46 -21.37 18.52
C LEU A 270 -18.51 -20.46 19.29
N ILE A 271 -18.36 -19.20 18.88
CA ILE A 271 -17.56 -18.21 19.62
C ILE A 271 -18.06 -18.12 21.05
N TRP A 272 -19.37 -18.11 21.31
CA TRP A 272 -19.88 -17.98 22.67
C TRP A 272 -19.54 -19.19 23.55
N ILE A 273 -19.72 -20.40 23.02
CA ILE A 273 -19.67 -21.66 23.78
C ILE A 273 -18.28 -22.30 23.82
N ILE A 274 -17.41 -22.03 22.84
CA ILE A 274 -16.09 -22.66 22.76
C ILE A 274 -15.25 -22.38 24.00
N GLY A 275 -14.58 -23.42 24.49
CA GLY A 275 -13.73 -23.38 25.69
C GLY A 275 -14.48 -23.59 27.01
N ARG A 276 -15.81 -23.58 27.04
CA ARG A 276 -16.61 -23.76 28.28
C ARG A 276 -17.31 -25.11 28.32
N ARG A 277 -17.31 -25.77 29.49
CA ARG A 277 -18.03 -27.03 29.73
C ARG A 277 -19.49 -26.83 30.12
N SER A 278 -19.83 -25.67 30.71
CA SER A 278 -21.20 -25.32 31.12
C SER A 278 -21.39 -23.79 31.12
N PHE A 279 -22.64 -23.34 31.21
CA PHE A 279 -22.96 -21.90 31.32
C PHE A 279 -22.42 -21.26 32.60
N ARG A 280 -22.23 -22.06 33.67
CA ARG A 280 -21.65 -21.62 34.95
C ARG A 280 -20.12 -21.72 34.99
N ASP A 281 -19.51 -22.28 33.94
CA ASP A 281 -18.08 -22.46 33.84
C ASP A 281 -17.42 -21.15 33.38
N GLN A 282 -16.68 -20.52 34.29
CA GLN A 282 -15.97 -19.27 33.99
C GLN A 282 -14.57 -19.51 33.42
N GLU A 283 -14.05 -20.74 33.51
CA GLU A 283 -12.73 -21.08 33.03
C GLU A 283 -12.76 -21.55 31.57
N VAL A 284 -11.68 -21.26 30.84
CA VAL A 284 -11.52 -21.65 29.44
C VAL A 284 -10.61 -22.86 29.37
N HIS A 285 -11.15 -24.00 28.95
CA HIS A 285 -10.40 -25.23 28.79
C HIS A 285 -9.73 -25.32 27.41
N LEU A 286 -8.42 -25.56 27.43
CA LEU A 286 -7.58 -25.73 26.24
C LEU A 286 -7.43 -27.22 25.89
N ASN A 287 -7.31 -27.49 24.59
CA ASN A 287 -7.15 -28.80 23.96
C ASN A 287 -5.73 -28.96 23.38
N VAL A 288 -5.44 -30.12 22.79
CA VAL A 288 -4.13 -30.43 22.18
C VAL A 288 -3.75 -29.43 21.06
N VAL A 289 -4.71 -29.02 20.23
CA VAL A 289 -4.48 -28.03 19.16
C VAL A 289 -4.10 -26.65 19.72
N ASP A 290 -4.59 -26.32 20.92
CA ASP A 290 -4.30 -25.05 21.61
C ASP A 290 -2.88 -25.03 22.23
N LYS A 291 -2.09 -26.09 22.06
CA LYS A 291 -0.66 -26.07 22.39
C LYS A 291 0.17 -25.36 21.32
N LEU A 292 -0.38 -25.16 20.13
CA LEU A 292 0.31 -24.44 19.07
C LEU A 292 0.47 -22.96 19.45
N TYR A 293 1.63 -22.37 19.17
CA TYR A 293 1.84 -20.95 19.38
C TYR A 293 0.94 -20.13 18.45
N ASN A 294 0.38 -19.02 18.95
CA ASN A 294 -0.67 -18.28 18.23
C ASN A 294 -0.21 -17.68 16.89
N ASP A 295 1.05 -17.29 16.79
CA ASP A 295 1.71 -16.81 15.59
C ASP A 295 1.93 -17.92 14.55
N ILE A 296 2.33 -19.13 14.97
CA ILE A 296 2.38 -20.29 14.06
C ILE A 296 0.97 -20.65 13.59
N ASN A 297 0.00 -20.65 14.51
CA ASN A 297 -1.40 -20.93 14.20
C ASN A 297 -1.94 -19.94 13.14
N PHE A 298 -1.69 -18.64 13.33
CA PHE A 298 -2.03 -17.61 12.34
C PHE A 298 -1.35 -17.86 10.98
N GLY A 299 -0.06 -18.21 10.98
CA GLY A 299 0.66 -18.60 9.77
C GLY A 299 0.04 -19.80 9.06
N LEU A 300 -0.40 -20.82 9.78
CA LEU A 300 -1.10 -21.98 9.22
C LEU A 300 -2.47 -21.59 8.64
N CYS A 301 -3.22 -20.69 9.28
CA CYS A 301 -4.46 -20.16 8.70
C CYS A 301 -4.21 -19.51 7.34
N LEU A 302 -3.19 -18.65 7.22
CA LEU A 302 -2.81 -18.02 5.95
C LEU A 302 -2.34 -19.06 4.92
N GLY A 303 -1.53 -20.03 5.35
CA GLY A 303 -1.07 -21.12 4.49
C GLY A 303 -2.21 -21.97 3.94
N LEU A 304 -3.25 -22.25 4.74
CA LEU A 304 -4.44 -22.97 4.29
C LEU A 304 -5.25 -22.18 3.26
N ILE A 305 -5.37 -20.86 3.43
CA ILE A 305 -6.02 -19.98 2.44
C ILE A 305 -5.23 -19.98 1.13
N MET A 306 -3.91 -19.86 1.19
CA MET A 306 -3.04 -19.91 0.01
C MET A 306 -3.13 -21.28 -0.70
N LEU A 307 -3.12 -22.37 0.07
CA LEU A 307 -3.29 -23.72 -0.46
C LEU A 307 -4.63 -23.90 -1.16
N TRP A 308 -5.71 -23.32 -0.62
CA TRP A 308 -7.04 -23.38 -1.24
C TRP A 308 -7.05 -22.73 -2.63
N PHE A 309 -6.45 -21.54 -2.77
CA PHE A 309 -6.33 -20.88 -4.07
C PHE A 309 -5.50 -21.70 -5.06
N LEU A 310 -4.35 -22.22 -4.63
CA LEU A 310 -3.47 -23.04 -5.48
C LEU A 310 -4.16 -24.32 -5.97
N LEU A 311 -4.98 -24.96 -5.15
CA LEU A 311 -5.70 -26.17 -5.54
C LEU A 311 -6.84 -25.91 -6.52
N LEU A 312 -7.40 -24.70 -6.54
CA LEU A 312 -8.46 -24.33 -7.47
C LEU A 312 -7.94 -23.84 -8.82
N ASP A 313 -6.77 -23.21 -8.86
CA ASP A 313 -6.17 -22.65 -10.08
C ASP A 313 -6.01 -23.67 -11.22
N GLY A 314 -5.79 -24.94 -10.89
CA GLY A 314 -5.59 -26.01 -11.88
C GLY A 314 -6.84 -26.57 -12.55
N TRP A 315 -8.04 -26.07 -12.26
CA TRP A 315 -9.30 -26.61 -12.79
C TRP A 315 -9.89 -25.73 -13.90
N ASP A 316 -10.45 -26.35 -14.95
CA ASP A 316 -11.26 -25.65 -15.98
C ASP A 316 -12.54 -25.10 -15.31
N ILE A 317 -12.89 -23.85 -15.65
CA ILE A 317 -14.08 -23.08 -15.25
C ILE A 317 -15.36 -23.96 -15.26
N ARG A 318 -15.49 -24.86 -16.24
CA ARG A 318 -16.65 -25.76 -16.37
C ARG A 318 -16.74 -26.86 -15.30
N ASN A 319 -15.61 -27.25 -14.71
CA ASN A 319 -15.52 -28.32 -13.71
C ASN A 319 -15.43 -27.81 -12.26
N TYR A 320 -15.39 -26.48 -12.05
CA TYR A 320 -15.34 -25.88 -10.70
C TYR A 320 -16.44 -26.37 -9.75
N PRO A 321 -17.72 -26.49 -10.18
CA PRO A 321 -18.78 -26.94 -9.28
C PRO A 321 -18.55 -28.35 -8.71
N MET A 322 -17.84 -29.21 -9.45
CA MET A 322 -17.55 -30.59 -9.02
C MET A 322 -16.34 -30.66 -8.07
N ALA A 323 -15.36 -29.77 -8.24
CA ALA A 323 -14.12 -29.76 -7.46
C ALA A 323 -14.18 -28.89 -6.19
N ILE A 324 -15.02 -27.85 -6.17
CA ILE A 324 -15.03 -26.85 -5.09
C ILE A 324 -15.36 -27.47 -3.73
N ILE A 325 -16.40 -28.31 -3.64
CA ILE A 325 -16.85 -28.91 -2.38
C ILE A 325 -15.78 -29.80 -1.75
N PRO A 326 -15.22 -30.82 -2.45
CA PRO A 326 -14.23 -31.71 -1.86
C PRO A 326 -12.91 -31.01 -1.49
N ILE A 327 -12.57 -29.88 -2.12
CA ILE A 327 -11.39 -29.08 -1.75
C ILE A 327 -11.69 -28.15 -0.56
N THR A 328 -12.85 -27.49 -0.59
CA THR A 328 -13.20 -26.47 0.41
C THR A 328 -13.50 -27.07 1.77
N VAL A 329 -14.22 -28.21 1.85
CA VAL A 329 -14.65 -28.78 3.13
C VAL A 329 -13.47 -29.17 4.04
N PRO A 330 -12.43 -29.90 3.59
CA PRO A 330 -11.27 -30.24 4.42
C PRO A 330 -10.50 -29.00 4.88
N ILE A 331 -10.28 -28.04 3.98
CA ILE A 331 -9.52 -26.82 4.28
C ILE A 331 -10.28 -25.93 5.26
N ALA A 332 -11.57 -25.72 5.02
CA ALA A 332 -12.45 -24.97 5.92
C ALA A 332 -12.53 -25.64 7.31
N THR A 333 -12.56 -26.98 7.35
CA THR A 333 -12.57 -27.73 8.62
C THR A 333 -11.28 -27.50 9.40
N ALA A 334 -10.12 -27.66 8.77
CA ALA A 334 -8.82 -27.40 9.40
C ALA A 334 -8.70 -25.92 9.84
N GLY A 335 -9.08 -25.00 8.97
CA GLY A 335 -9.08 -23.56 9.24
C GLY A 335 -9.98 -23.18 10.41
N LEU A 336 -11.20 -23.70 10.48
CA LEU A 336 -12.13 -23.42 11.57
C LEU A 336 -11.61 -23.94 12.92
N ILE A 337 -10.96 -25.10 12.96
CA ILE A 337 -10.32 -25.63 14.18
C ILE A 337 -9.23 -24.68 14.67
N LEU A 338 -8.39 -24.18 13.76
CA LEU A 338 -7.32 -23.22 14.06
C LEU A 338 -7.88 -21.88 14.56
N VAL A 339 -8.91 -21.35 13.91
CA VAL A 339 -9.61 -20.11 14.31
C VAL A 339 -10.24 -20.27 15.70
N LEU A 340 -10.92 -21.39 15.97
CA LEU A 340 -11.49 -21.68 17.29
C LEU A 340 -10.41 -21.77 18.38
N SER A 341 -9.21 -22.26 18.05
CA SER A 341 -8.06 -22.27 18.96
C SER A 341 -7.62 -20.85 19.33
N LEU A 342 -7.47 -19.96 18.34
CA LEU A 342 -7.15 -18.54 18.58
C LEU A 342 -8.20 -17.85 19.45
N ILE A 343 -9.49 -18.12 19.21
CA ILE A 343 -10.60 -17.58 20.00
C ILE A 343 -10.49 -17.99 21.48
N LYS A 344 -10.10 -19.25 21.77
CA LYS A 344 -9.89 -19.69 23.16
C LYS A 344 -8.74 -18.93 23.83
N HIS A 345 -7.61 -18.73 23.15
CA HIS A 345 -6.49 -17.96 23.70
C HIS A 345 -6.84 -16.50 23.94
N PHE A 346 -7.69 -15.92 23.08
CA PHE A 346 -8.25 -14.59 23.27
C PHE A 346 -9.11 -14.52 24.53
N LYS A 347 -10.06 -15.44 24.68
CA LYS A 347 -10.91 -15.54 25.89
C LYS A 347 -10.11 -15.78 27.17
N ASN A 348 -9.06 -16.60 27.10
CA ASN A 348 -8.20 -16.92 28.24
C ASN A 348 -7.18 -15.81 28.56
N ARG A 349 -7.18 -14.69 27.81
CA ARG A 349 -6.20 -13.59 27.94
C ARG A 349 -4.73 -14.03 27.81
N THR A 350 -4.50 -15.16 27.15
CA THR A 350 -3.17 -15.73 26.89
C THR A 350 -2.67 -15.44 25.49
N PHE A 351 -3.43 -14.72 24.67
CA PHE A 351 -3.14 -14.52 23.25
C PHE A 351 -1.71 -14.05 22.96
N ILE A 352 -1.26 -12.99 23.65
CA ILE A 352 0.11 -12.45 23.48
C ILE A 352 1.14 -13.31 24.21
N LYS A 353 0.80 -13.79 25.42
CA LYS A 353 1.72 -14.58 26.25
C LYS A 353 2.08 -15.94 25.63
N HIS A 354 1.16 -16.51 24.83
CA HIS A 354 1.32 -17.77 24.12
C HIS A 354 1.71 -17.56 22.65
N SER A 355 2.46 -16.49 22.36
CA SER A 355 3.13 -16.28 21.07
C SER A 355 4.59 -16.71 21.17
N LEU A 356 5.09 -17.41 20.16
CA LEU A 356 6.49 -17.78 20.04
C LEU A 356 7.35 -16.53 19.85
N VAL A 357 6.93 -15.58 19.02
CA VAL A 357 7.59 -14.26 18.90
C VAL A 357 7.72 -13.59 20.27
N PHE A 358 6.63 -13.51 21.05
CA PHE A 358 6.68 -12.91 22.39
C PHE A 358 7.65 -13.67 23.32
N ARG A 359 7.64 -15.00 23.28
CA ARG A 359 8.53 -15.84 24.09
C ARG A 359 10.01 -15.63 23.73
N ILE A 360 10.33 -15.53 22.44
CA ILE A 360 11.69 -15.25 21.94
C ILE A 360 12.11 -13.85 22.39
N LEU A 361 11.28 -12.83 22.14
CA LEU A 361 11.57 -11.46 22.55
C LEU A 361 11.75 -11.33 24.06
N TYR A 362 10.87 -11.96 24.85
CA TYR A 362 10.98 -11.98 26.31
C TYR A 362 12.26 -12.66 26.78
N SER A 363 12.67 -13.77 26.15
CA SER A 363 13.93 -14.46 26.44
C SER A 363 15.13 -13.56 26.14
N ILE A 364 15.12 -12.86 25.00
CA ILE A 364 16.15 -11.90 24.62
C ILE A 364 16.19 -10.75 25.64
N CYS A 365 15.05 -10.17 26.01
CA CYS A 365 14.99 -9.11 27.02
C CYS A 365 15.48 -9.57 28.38
N GLN A 366 15.13 -10.79 28.83
CA GLN A 366 15.65 -11.34 30.08
C GLN A 366 17.16 -11.58 30.01
N PHE A 367 17.68 -12.05 28.88
CA PHE A 367 19.12 -12.21 28.67
C PHE A 367 19.83 -10.87 28.76
N ILE A 368 19.35 -9.85 28.05
CA ILE A 368 19.88 -8.48 28.12
C ILE A 368 19.82 -7.95 29.55
N LYS A 369 18.70 -8.14 30.25
CA LYS A 369 18.55 -7.71 31.65
C LYS A 369 19.56 -8.39 32.57
N LYS A 370 19.72 -9.72 32.47
CA LYS A 370 20.70 -10.47 33.26
C LYS A 370 22.13 -9.97 33.01
N VAL A 371 22.49 -9.74 31.75
CA VAL A 371 23.82 -9.23 31.37
C VAL A 371 24.02 -7.78 31.86
N TYR A 372 22.99 -6.95 31.82
CA TYR A 372 23.03 -5.59 32.36
C TYR A 372 23.22 -5.57 33.89
N ASP A 373 22.49 -6.43 34.60
CA ASP A 373 22.51 -6.51 36.07
C ASP A 373 23.81 -7.15 36.59
N SER A 374 24.44 -8.06 35.82
CA SER A 374 25.65 -8.79 36.24
C SER A 374 26.97 -8.27 35.65
N GLY A 375 26.93 -7.31 34.73
CA GLY A 375 28.10 -6.90 33.92
C GLY A 375 28.93 -5.76 34.51
N SER A 376 30.25 -5.85 34.33
CA SER A 376 31.16 -4.70 34.48
C SER A 376 30.76 -3.56 33.53
N LEU A 377 31.19 -2.32 33.80
CA LEU A 377 30.93 -1.16 32.93
C LEU A 377 31.23 -1.44 31.44
N GLY A 378 32.26 -2.25 31.15
CA GLY A 378 32.61 -2.67 29.79
C GLY A 378 31.52 -3.49 29.09
N LEU A 379 30.84 -4.41 29.78
CA LEU A 379 29.74 -5.21 29.23
C LEU A 379 28.51 -4.34 28.89
N LYS A 380 28.24 -3.31 29.70
CA LYS A 380 27.17 -2.34 29.43
C LYS A 380 27.47 -1.50 28.18
N VAL A 381 28.72 -1.11 28.00
CA VAL A 381 29.19 -0.39 26.80
C VAL A 381 29.06 -1.30 25.56
N VAL A 382 29.49 -2.56 25.63
CA VAL A 382 29.39 -3.51 24.51
C VAL A 382 27.94 -3.78 24.10
N LEU A 383 27.02 -3.98 25.05
CA LEU A 383 25.58 -4.13 24.75
C LEU A 383 24.99 -2.90 24.05
N LEU A 384 25.41 -1.69 24.46
CA LEU A 384 24.95 -0.45 23.85
C LEU A 384 25.52 -0.30 22.44
N VAL A 385 26.81 -0.58 22.24
CA VAL A 385 27.50 -0.51 20.94
C VAL A 385 26.93 -1.49 19.92
N ILE A 386 26.49 -2.69 20.33
CA ILE A 386 25.87 -3.68 19.44
C ILE A 386 24.36 -3.40 19.26
N GLY A 387 23.66 -3.02 20.33
CA GLY A 387 22.22 -2.80 20.30
C GLY A 387 21.79 -1.56 19.54
N TYR A 388 22.58 -0.49 19.60
CA TYR A 388 22.26 0.79 18.97
C TYR A 388 22.21 0.73 17.43
N PRO A 389 23.17 0.11 16.71
CA PRO A 389 23.08 -0.10 15.27
C PRO A 389 21.85 -0.90 14.83
N ILE A 390 21.45 -1.93 15.60
CA ILE A 390 20.26 -2.74 15.31
C ILE A 390 19.00 -1.86 15.43
N LEU A 391 18.93 -1.02 16.47
CA LEU A 391 17.81 -0.12 16.71
C LEU A 391 17.70 0.94 15.60
N VAL A 392 18.83 1.50 15.16
CA VAL A 392 18.89 2.43 14.01
C VAL A 392 18.48 1.75 12.71
N GLY A 393 18.89 0.49 12.47
CA GLY A 393 18.47 -0.28 11.29
C GLY A 393 16.96 -0.51 11.22
N ILE A 394 16.29 -0.64 12.37
CA ILE A 394 14.82 -0.75 12.47
C ILE A 394 14.16 0.64 12.36
N THR A 395 14.84 1.70 12.78
CA THR A 395 14.31 3.07 12.87
C THR A 395 15.26 4.10 12.25
N ILE A 396 15.16 4.27 10.93
CA ILE A 396 16.00 5.22 10.16
C ILE A 396 15.94 6.66 10.74
N PHE A 397 14.81 7.03 11.36
CA PHE A 397 14.58 8.35 11.93
C PHE A 397 15.31 8.66 13.25
N ILE A 398 15.78 7.66 13.99
CA ILE A 398 16.43 7.90 15.29
C ILE A 398 17.88 8.37 15.12
N PHE A 399 18.52 8.02 14.00
CA PHE A 399 19.94 8.25 13.75
C PHE A 399 20.38 9.73 13.77
N PRO A 400 19.67 10.69 13.13
CA PRO A 400 20.08 12.10 13.16
C PRO A 400 19.92 12.72 14.56
N VAL A 401 18.88 12.30 15.29
CA VAL A 401 18.57 12.81 16.64
C VAL A 401 19.66 12.40 17.63
N THR A 402 20.13 11.17 17.54
CA THR A 402 21.15 10.63 18.44
C THR A 402 22.54 11.17 18.12
N ILE A 403 22.87 11.42 16.85
CA ILE A 403 24.08 12.17 16.47
C ILE A 403 24.03 13.60 17.00
N GLY A 404 22.89 14.28 16.85
CA GLY A 404 22.71 15.64 17.37
C GLY A 404 22.88 15.69 18.89
N ALA A 405 22.29 14.74 19.62
CA ALA A 405 22.44 14.63 21.07
C ALA A 405 23.89 14.32 21.49
N ALA A 406 24.57 13.41 20.80
CA ALA A 406 25.97 13.08 21.07
C ALA A 406 26.90 14.27 20.81
N ALA A 407 26.71 14.99 19.70
CA ALA A 407 27.46 16.20 19.38
C ALA A 407 27.25 17.29 20.43
N TRP A 408 26.00 17.50 20.87
CA TRP A 408 25.69 18.48 21.92
C TRP A 408 26.36 18.13 23.26
N LEU A 409 26.32 16.87 23.68
CA LEU A 409 26.99 16.41 24.90
C LEU A 409 28.52 16.56 24.80
N ALA A 410 29.12 16.22 23.66
CA ALA A 410 30.55 16.39 23.42
C ALA A 410 30.95 17.87 23.49
N LEU A 411 30.21 18.76 22.82
CA LEU A 411 30.45 20.21 22.87
C LEU A 411 30.33 20.77 24.29
N LYS A 412 29.34 20.30 25.08
CA LYS A 412 29.20 20.67 26.48
C LYS A 412 30.43 20.27 27.30
N LYS A 413 30.92 19.05 27.12
CA LYS A 413 32.11 18.54 27.82
C LYS A 413 33.40 19.25 27.40
N ILE A 414 33.53 19.59 26.12
CA ILE A 414 34.65 20.40 25.61
C ILE A 414 34.63 21.80 26.23
N LYS A 415 33.45 22.43 26.37
CA LYS A 415 33.31 23.73 27.01
C LYS A 415 33.75 23.69 28.48
N GLU A 416 33.32 22.67 29.24
CA GLU A 416 33.74 22.45 30.62
C GLU A 416 35.27 22.27 30.73
N PHE A 417 35.85 21.45 29.85
CA PHE A 417 37.30 21.24 29.81
C PHE A 417 38.07 22.52 29.48
N ASN A 418 37.59 23.31 28.52
CA ASN A 418 38.21 24.58 28.15
C ASN A 418 38.14 25.61 29.29
N ALA A 419 37.03 25.65 30.05
CA ALA A 419 36.92 26.52 31.22
C ALA A 419 37.96 26.17 32.30
N ILE A 420 38.18 24.87 32.55
CA ILE A 420 39.27 24.43 33.45
C ILE A 420 40.62 24.86 32.90
N LYS A 421 40.88 24.60 31.61
CA LYS A 421 42.16 24.93 30.98
C LYS A 421 42.48 26.42 31.08
N GLU A 422 41.49 27.29 30.82
CA GLU A 422 41.63 28.73 30.90
C GLU A 422 41.84 29.21 32.35
N GLY A 423 41.04 28.70 33.29
CA GLY A 423 41.18 29.06 34.70
C GLY A 423 42.54 28.66 35.28
N VAL A 424 43.05 27.48 34.92
CA VAL A 424 44.40 27.04 35.29
C VAL A 424 45.47 27.97 34.70
N GLU A 425 45.30 28.43 33.46
CA GLU A 425 46.25 29.35 32.80
C GLU A 425 46.30 30.71 33.51
N ILE A 426 45.15 31.23 33.95
CA ILE A 426 45.04 32.48 34.73
C ILE A 426 45.78 32.34 36.08
N ILE A 427 45.53 31.25 36.81
CA ILE A 427 46.19 30.97 38.10
C ILE A 427 47.70 30.84 37.90
N LYS A 428 48.14 30.15 36.84
CA LYS A 428 49.57 30.00 36.48
C LYS A 428 50.24 31.36 36.22
N ASN A 429 49.51 32.33 35.66
CA ASN A 429 50.03 33.67 35.37
C ASN A 429 50.06 34.61 36.60
N GLY A 430 49.73 34.10 37.79
CA GLY A 430 49.91 34.80 39.06
C GLY A 430 48.63 35.36 39.69
N ASP A 431 47.47 35.21 39.04
CA ASP A 431 46.19 35.60 39.63
C ASP A 431 45.61 34.45 40.46
N ILE A 432 46.07 34.37 41.71
CA ILE A 432 45.64 33.40 42.72
C ILE A 432 44.28 33.74 43.36
N GLN A 433 43.58 34.78 42.88
CA GLN A 433 42.22 35.09 43.31
C GLN A 433 41.15 34.49 42.38
N HIS A 434 41.57 33.96 41.22
CA HIS A 434 40.65 33.37 40.25
C HIS A 434 40.12 32.00 40.73
N THR A 435 38.81 31.77 40.55
CA THR A 435 38.12 30.51 40.87
C THR A 435 37.48 29.92 39.62
N ILE A 436 37.72 28.62 39.38
CA ILE A 436 37.18 27.90 38.23
C ILE A 436 35.78 27.40 38.59
N GLU A 437 34.75 27.95 37.93
CA GLU A 437 33.35 27.53 38.14
C GLU A 437 32.86 26.60 37.02
N ILE A 438 32.29 25.46 37.42
CA ILE A 438 31.61 24.52 36.51
C ILE A 438 30.20 24.26 37.00
N ASP A 439 29.22 24.53 36.14
CA ASP A 439 27.79 24.39 36.46
C ASP A 439 27.34 22.92 36.56
N SER A 440 28.01 22.00 35.87
CA SER A 440 27.57 20.61 35.78
C SER A 440 28.15 19.73 36.89
N LYS A 441 27.40 18.70 37.30
CA LYS A 441 27.90 17.66 38.22
C LYS A 441 28.68 16.61 37.43
N GLY A 442 29.82 16.17 37.96
CA GLY A 442 30.61 15.08 37.40
C GLY A 442 32.13 15.28 37.56
N GLU A 443 32.90 14.45 36.86
CA GLU A 443 34.36 14.39 36.98
C GLU A 443 35.07 15.73 36.75
N PHE A 444 34.61 16.53 35.77
CA PHE A 444 35.22 17.85 35.52
C PHE A 444 34.99 18.85 36.64
N LYS A 445 33.82 18.82 37.31
CA LYS A 445 33.58 19.67 38.48
C LYS A 445 34.45 19.25 39.66
N SER A 446 34.57 17.94 39.90
CA SER A 446 35.50 17.42 40.90
C SER A 446 36.94 17.88 40.62
N LEU A 447 37.38 17.87 39.36
CA LEU A 447 38.69 18.38 38.96
C LEU A 447 38.83 19.89 39.22
N ALA A 448 37.84 20.70 38.86
CA ALA A 448 37.84 22.14 39.12
C ALA A 448 37.89 22.46 40.63
N ASP A 449 37.07 21.78 41.43
CA ASP A 449 37.02 21.96 42.89
C ASP A 449 38.36 21.60 43.55
N ASN A 450 39.02 20.53 43.09
CA ASN A 450 40.35 20.15 43.54
C ASN A 450 41.40 21.22 43.18
N ILE A 451 41.34 21.79 41.97
CA ILE A 451 42.26 22.87 41.55
C ILE A 451 42.03 24.13 42.39
N ASN A 452 40.77 24.53 42.60
CA ASN A 452 40.43 25.68 43.45
C ASN A 452 40.95 25.49 44.88
N SER A 453 40.82 24.28 45.44
CA SER A 453 41.36 23.95 46.77
C SER A 453 42.88 24.10 46.84
N ILE A 454 43.60 23.76 45.76
CA ILE A 454 45.05 23.99 45.65
C ILE A 454 45.36 25.48 45.64
N THR A 455 44.60 26.28 44.87
CA THR A 455 44.74 27.74 44.81
C THR A 455 44.50 28.39 46.16
N ASP A 456 43.47 27.98 46.90
CA ASP A 456 43.19 28.46 48.26
C ASP A 456 44.33 28.13 49.24
N GLY A 457 44.87 26.91 49.16
CA GLY A 457 46.03 26.51 49.94
C GLY A 457 47.26 27.38 49.64
N LEU A 458 47.52 27.68 48.37
CA LEU A 458 48.61 28.56 47.94
C LEU A 458 48.41 29.99 48.44
N LYS A 459 47.19 30.54 48.33
CA LYS A 459 46.84 31.87 48.82
C LYS A 459 47.10 32.01 50.33
N ASN A 460 46.63 31.04 51.11
CA ASN A 460 46.84 31.02 52.56
C ASN A 460 48.34 30.93 52.92
N ALA A 461 49.12 30.15 52.17
CA ALA A 461 50.57 30.06 52.38
C ALA A 461 51.26 31.41 52.11
N VAL A 462 50.91 32.09 51.02
CA VAL A 462 51.43 33.42 50.68
C VAL A 462 51.05 34.46 51.73
N GLU A 463 49.78 34.51 52.17
CA GLU A 463 49.34 35.44 53.21
C GLU A 463 50.04 35.22 54.55
N ASN A 464 50.25 33.97 54.95
CA ASN A 464 50.98 33.63 56.16
C ASN A 464 52.46 34.02 56.08
N GLU A 465 53.09 33.86 54.93
CA GLU A 465 54.48 34.29 54.71
C GLU A 465 54.60 35.82 54.79
N LEU A 466 53.70 36.56 54.13
CA LEU A 466 53.64 38.02 54.21
C LEU A 466 53.38 38.50 55.65
N LYS A 467 52.53 37.80 56.41
CA LYS A 467 52.29 38.11 57.82
C LYS A 467 53.52 37.83 58.67
N SER A 468 54.21 36.71 58.45
CA SER A 468 55.47 36.39 59.14
C SER A 468 56.55 37.42 58.85
N GLU A 469 56.70 37.87 57.60
CA GLU A 469 57.65 38.93 57.23
C GLU A 469 57.29 40.28 57.90
N ARG A 470 56.01 40.64 57.93
CA ARG A 470 55.55 41.83 58.68
C ARG A 470 55.85 41.72 60.18
N LEU A 471 55.58 40.57 60.79
CA LEU A 471 55.87 40.34 62.22
C LEU A 471 57.38 40.38 62.50
N LYS A 472 58.22 39.80 61.64
CA LYS A 472 59.69 39.93 61.75
C LYS A 472 60.11 41.40 61.72
N THR A 473 59.55 42.19 60.79
CA THR A 473 59.84 43.62 60.65
C THR A 473 59.40 44.43 61.87
N GLU A 474 58.19 44.17 62.38
CA GLU A 474 57.68 44.80 63.62
C GLU A 474 58.51 44.41 64.84
N LEU A 475 58.90 43.13 64.96
CA LEU A 475 59.72 42.65 66.07
C LEU A 475 61.11 43.30 66.06
N ILE A 476 61.75 43.39 64.89
CA ILE A 476 63.03 44.11 64.73
C ILE A 476 62.85 45.58 65.13
N THR A 477 61.76 46.22 64.70
CA THR A 477 61.48 47.63 65.03
C THR A 477 61.26 47.84 66.54
N ASN A 478 60.47 46.97 67.17
CA ASN A 478 60.18 47.03 68.61
C ASN A 478 61.41 46.72 69.46
N VAL A 479 62.18 45.67 69.13
CA VAL A 479 63.44 45.37 69.83
C VAL A 479 64.44 46.51 69.64
N SER A 480 64.53 47.11 68.45
CA SER A 480 65.39 48.27 68.21
C SER A 480 65.00 49.47 69.08
N HIS A 481 63.69 49.71 69.25
CA HIS A 481 63.17 50.75 70.14
C HIS A 481 63.53 50.48 71.61
N ASP A 482 63.35 49.25 72.06
CA ASP A 482 63.56 48.86 73.46
C ASP A 482 65.03 48.71 73.83
N LEU A 483 65.93 48.47 72.87
CA LEU A 483 67.38 48.52 73.10
C LEU A 483 67.92 49.96 73.15
N LYS A 484 67.34 50.88 72.37
CA LYS A 484 67.77 52.29 72.33
C LYS A 484 67.58 52.99 73.70
N THR A 485 66.52 52.67 74.42
CA THR A 485 66.15 53.29 75.70
C THR A 485 67.17 53.03 76.84
N PRO A 486 67.50 51.78 77.20
CA PRO A 486 68.49 51.49 78.25
C PRO A 486 69.92 51.82 77.80
N LEU A 487 70.25 51.72 76.51
CA LEU A 487 71.55 52.17 76.01
C LEU A 487 71.74 53.67 76.25
N THR A 488 70.69 54.47 76.00
CA THR A 488 70.69 55.91 76.31
C THR A 488 70.84 56.15 77.83
N SER A 489 70.19 55.33 78.67
CA SER A 489 70.33 55.40 80.13
C SER A 489 71.74 55.00 80.62
N ILE A 490 72.36 53.95 80.06
CA ILE A 490 73.73 53.53 80.41
C ILE A 490 74.74 54.59 79.94
N ILE A 491 74.59 55.16 78.74
CA ILE A 491 75.43 56.27 78.27
C ILE A 491 75.32 57.44 79.26
N ASN A 492 74.11 57.80 79.71
CA ASN A 492 73.91 58.82 80.75
C ASN A 492 74.57 58.46 82.09
N TYR A 493 74.43 57.22 82.57
CA TYR A 493 75.05 56.77 83.82
C TYR A 493 76.59 56.74 83.75
N VAL A 494 77.17 56.32 82.62
CA VAL A 494 78.63 56.37 82.39
C VAL A 494 79.12 57.80 82.29
N ASP A 495 78.36 58.71 81.66
CA ASP A 495 78.68 60.15 81.63
C ASP A 495 78.63 60.79 83.03
N LEU A 496 77.77 60.31 83.92
CA LEU A 496 77.73 60.73 85.32
C LEU A 496 78.91 60.18 86.13
N LEU A 497 79.25 58.89 85.98
CA LEU A 497 80.40 58.27 86.65
C LEU A 497 81.75 58.81 86.20
N LYS A 498 81.87 59.35 84.98
CA LYS A 498 83.09 60.04 84.52
C LYS A 498 83.30 61.44 85.14
N LYS A 499 82.31 61.97 85.88
CA LYS A 499 82.34 63.32 86.48
C LYS A 499 82.59 63.33 87.99
N GLU A 500 82.76 62.17 88.62
CA GLU A 500 83.46 62.01 89.91
C GLU A 500 84.87 61.45 89.66
#